data_AF-A0A5D3J0Z5-F1
#
_entry.id   AF-A0A5D3J0Z5-F1
#
_cell.length_a   1.000
_cell.length_b   1.000
_cell.length_c   1.000
_cell.angle_alpha   90.00
_cell.angle_beta   90.00
_cell.angle_gamma   90.00
#
_symmetry.space_group_name_H-M   'P 1'
#
loop_
_entity.id
_entity.type
_entity.pdbx_description
1 polymer ?
#
loop_
_entity_poly.entity_id
_entity_poly.type
_entity_poly.pdbx_seq_one_letter_code
_entity_poly.pdbx_strand_id
1 'polypeptide(L)'
;SDGLQKATNSALILAQAAGTTLPDATRTLALSLNQYGASAQEADRYINVLAAGAKYGSSEIVDTAAAIKNGGVAAAQAGVGFEQLNAAIQVLAEREIKGGEAGTALRNVILNLEKGTDKSLKPSVVGLSQALTTLSGKNLSTAQAVKLFGVENLNAASILVQNRSKLDELTASLTGTKTAHEQASIRVNNLNGDLLGLSSAFEGMVIKIGQSSNGPLRSGIQVATEALNSLADNFNTVS
;
A
#
# COMPACT_ATOMS: atom_id res chain seq x y z
N SER A 1 17.64 14.23 -8.80
CA SER A 1 16.44 15.08 -8.83
C SER A 1 15.69 14.90 -7.52
N ASP A 2 15.22 15.99 -6.91
CA ASP A 2 14.55 16.02 -5.59
C ASP A 2 13.39 15.01 -5.47
N GLY A 3 12.61 14.84 -6.55
CA GLY A 3 11.52 13.86 -6.59
C GLY A 3 11.93 12.40 -6.43
N LEU A 4 13.10 11.99 -6.95
CA LEU A 4 13.60 10.62 -6.79
C LEU A 4 13.99 10.35 -5.33
N GLN A 5 14.66 11.31 -4.67
CA GLN A 5 15.00 11.19 -3.25
C GLN A 5 13.73 11.11 -2.39
N LYS A 6 12.73 11.95 -2.67
CA LYS A 6 11.45 11.92 -1.95
C LYS A 6 10.72 10.59 -2.11
N ALA A 7 10.66 10.05 -3.33
CA ALA A 7 10.04 8.75 -3.59
C ALA A 7 10.78 7.60 -2.89
N THR A 8 12.12 7.61 -2.90
CA THR A 8 12.94 6.61 -2.19
C THR A 8 12.73 6.67 -0.68
N ASN A 9 12.71 7.86 -0.08
CA ASN A 9 12.43 8.02 1.35
C ASN A 9 11.02 7.54 1.71
N SER A 10 10.04 7.86 0.87
CA SER A 10 8.66 7.40 1.07
C SER A 10 8.57 5.87 0.99
N ALA A 11 9.25 5.25 0.03
CA ALA A 11 9.30 3.80 -0.09
C ALA A 11 9.97 3.14 1.12
N LEU A 12 11.01 3.75 1.70
CA LEU A 12 11.63 3.28 2.94
C LEU A 12 10.65 3.33 4.12
N ILE A 13 9.93 4.44 4.28
CA ILE A 13 8.91 4.58 5.33
C ILE A 13 7.81 3.52 5.15
N LEU A 14 7.34 3.29 3.92
CA LEU A 14 6.35 2.25 3.65
C LEU A 14 6.89 0.85 3.97
N ALA A 15 8.14 0.55 3.60
CA ALA A 15 8.79 -0.72 3.89
C ALA A 15 8.82 -0.99 5.40
N GLN A 16 9.24 0.02 6.17
CA GLN A 16 9.27 -0.03 7.63
C GLN A 16 7.86 -0.21 8.20
N ALA A 17 6.90 0.61 7.77
CA ALA A 17 5.51 0.59 8.25
C ALA A 17 4.82 -0.76 8.05
N ALA A 18 4.99 -1.33 6.86
CA ALA A 18 4.36 -2.59 6.47
C ALA A 18 5.17 -3.82 6.89
N GLY A 19 6.41 -3.67 7.35
CA GLY A 19 7.32 -4.79 7.60
C GLY A 19 7.65 -5.57 6.34
N THR A 20 7.74 -4.89 5.19
CA THR A 20 8.09 -5.47 3.88
C THR A 20 9.47 -5.01 3.43
N THR A 21 9.99 -5.58 2.34
CA THR A 21 11.28 -5.17 1.77
C THR A 21 11.20 -3.80 1.08
N LEU A 22 12.30 -3.05 1.07
CA LEU A 22 12.40 -1.78 0.32
C LEU A 22 12.10 -1.96 -1.18
N PRO A 23 12.58 -3.02 -1.87
CA PRO A 23 12.18 -3.30 -3.25
C PRO A 23 10.67 -3.43 -3.45
N ASP A 24 9.96 -4.16 -2.57
CA ASP A 24 8.51 -4.36 -2.68
C ASP A 24 7.74 -3.07 -2.44
N ALA A 25 8.14 -2.30 -1.43
CA ALA A 25 7.56 -0.99 -1.14
C ALA A 25 7.79 0.00 -2.30
N THR A 26 9.00 0.02 -2.86
CA THR A 26 9.36 0.86 -4.02
C THR A 26 8.51 0.49 -5.24
N ARG A 27 8.39 -0.80 -5.54
CA ARG A 27 7.58 -1.31 -6.65
C ARG A 27 6.10 -0.94 -6.46
N THR A 28 5.58 -1.11 -5.26
CA THR A 28 4.17 -0.81 -4.93
C THR A 28 3.88 0.69 -5.06
N LEU A 29 4.75 1.54 -4.51
CA LEU A 29 4.64 2.98 -4.61
C LEU A 29 4.72 3.46 -6.06
N ALA A 30 5.74 3.01 -6.79
CA ALA A 30 5.94 3.40 -8.20
C ALA A 30 4.75 2.96 -9.07
N LEU A 31 4.26 1.72 -8.90
CA LEU A 31 3.09 1.21 -9.59
C LEU A 31 1.85 2.05 -9.28
N SER A 32 1.62 2.41 -8.01
CA SER A 32 0.46 3.18 -7.59
C SER A 32 0.48 4.60 -8.16
N LEU A 33 1.62 5.28 -8.07
CA LEU A 33 1.80 6.63 -8.64
C LEU A 33 1.60 6.61 -10.16
N ASN A 34 2.24 5.66 -10.85
CA ASN A 34 2.16 5.57 -12.31
C ASN A 34 0.74 5.32 -12.82
N GLN A 35 -0.03 4.46 -12.14
CA GLN A 35 -1.40 4.17 -12.57
C GLN A 35 -2.36 5.34 -12.42
N TYR A 36 -2.07 6.25 -11.49
CA TYR A 36 -2.84 7.47 -11.26
C TYR A 36 -2.24 8.70 -11.96
N GLY A 37 -1.11 8.56 -12.66
CA GLY A 37 -0.38 9.71 -13.21
C GLY A 37 0.10 10.69 -12.14
N ALA A 38 0.23 10.23 -10.89
CA ALA A 38 0.59 11.04 -9.75
C ALA A 38 2.09 11.32 -9.72
N SER A 39 2.45 12.52 -9.27
CA SER A 39 3.84 12.96 -9.20
C SER A 39 4.54 12.40 -7.95
N ALA A 40 5.88 12.39 -7.95
CA ALA A 40 6.65 12.00 -6.76
C ALA A 40 6.37 12.89 -5.53
N GLN A 41 5.82 14.08 -5.73
CA GLN A 41 5.41 14.98 -4.65
C GLN A 41 4.26 14.39 -3.83
N GLU A 42 3.41 13.55 -4.43
CA GLU A 42 2.29 12.85 -3.78
C GLU A 42 2.69 11.53 -3.13
N ALA A 43 3.95 11.09 -3.27
CA ALA A 43 4.43 9.83 -2.73
C ALA A 43 4.07 9.62 -1.24
N ASP A 44 4.17 10.69 -0.45
CA ASP A 44 3.83 10.68 0.98
C ASP A 44 2.35 10.33 1.24
N ARG A 45 1.42 10.90 0.46
CA ARG A 45 0.00 10.55 0.54
C ARG A 45 -0.22 9.08 0.21
N TYR A 46 0.41 8.59 -0.87
CA TYR A 46 0.20 7.22 -1.34
C TYR A 46 0.71 6.17 -0.35
N ILE A 47 1.88 6.38 0.27
CA ILE A 47 2.37 5.44 1.30
C ILE A 47 1.46 5.41 2.52
N ASN A 48 0.88 6.56 2.90
CA ASN A 48 -0.03 6.65 4.03
C ASN A 48 -1.34 5.91 3.76
N VAL A 49 -1.91 6.06 2.55
CA VAL A 49 -3.10 5.30 2.11
C VAL A 49 -2.81 3.80 2.08
N LEU A 50 -1.66 3.38 1.54
CA LEU A 50 -1.26 1.97 1.48
C LEU A 50 -1.08 1.38 2.89
N ALA A 51 -0.36 2.06 3.77
CA ALA A 51 -0.15 1.62 5.15
C ALA A 51 -1.44 1.61 5.97
N ALA A 52 -2.33 2.59 5.77
CA ALA A 52 -3.65 2.61 6.39
C ALA A 52 -4.53 1.46 5.90
N GLY A 53 -4.51 1.17 4.61
CA GLY A 53 -5.18 0.00 4.03
C GLY A 53 -4.72 -1.30 4.68
N ALA A 54 -3.41 -1.51 4.79
CA ALA A 54 -2.85 -2.70 5.45
C ALA A 54 -3.14 -2.75 6.96
N LYS A 55 -3.22 -1.59 7.65
CA LYS A 55 -3.50 -1.53 9.09
C LYS A 55 -4.98 -1.79 9.43
N TYR A 56 -5.90 -1.25 8.64
CA TYR A 56 -7.34 -1.24 8.96
C TYR A 56 -8.17 -2.22 8.13
N GLY A 57 -7.63 -2.69 7.01
CA GLY A 57 -8.29 -3.58 6.07
C GLY A 57 -7.86 -5.05 6.21
N SER A 58 -8.16 -5.83 5.17
CA SER A 58 -7.95 -7.29 5.12
C SER A 58 -6.96 -7.74 4.04
N SER A 59 -6.34 -6.79 3.31
CA SER A 59 -5.39 -7.03 2.23
C SER A 59 -4.02 -6.48 2.61
N GLU A 60 -3.04 -7.37 2.64
CA GLU A 60 -1.63 -7.02 2.83
C GLU A 60 -1.08 -6.20 1.66
N ILE A 61 0.07 -5.54 1.85
CA ILE A 61 0.65 -4.63 0.84
C ILE A 61 0.90 -5.31 -0.50
N VAL A 62 1.40 -6.54 -0.51
CA VAL A 62 1.72 -7.28 -1.75
C VAL A 62 0.45 -7.62 -2.53
N ASP A 63 -0.59 -8.10 -1.84
CA ASP A 63 -1.89 -8.38 -2.45
C ASP A 63 -2.57 -7.11 -2.95
N THR A 64 -2.49 -6.04 -2.14
CA THR A 64 -3.02 -4.72 -2.50
C THR A 64 -2.31 -4.20 -3.75
N ALA A 65 -0.99 -4.38 -3.87
CA ALA A 65 -0.23 -3.99 -5.06
C ALA A 65 -0.66 -4.79 -6.29
N ALA A 66 -0.91 -6.10 -6.16
CA ALA A 66 -1.42 -6.93 -7.24
C ALA A 66 -2.83 -6.52 -7.68
N ALA A 67 -3.70 -6.15 -6.73
CA ALA A 67 -5.02 -5.62 -7.02
C ALA A 67 -4.95 -4.28 -7.74
N ILE A 68 -4.14 -3.35 -7.22
CA ILE A 68 -3.90 -2.05 -7.83
C ILE A 68 -3.37 -2.25 -9.25
N LYS A 69 -2.42 -3.15 -9.50
CA LYS A 69 -1.89 -3.45 -10.85
C LYS A 69 -2.98 -3.76 -11.87
N ASN A 70 -4.03 -4.48 -11.46
CA ASN A 70 -5.06 -4.96 -12.36
C ASN A 70 -6.24 -3.99 -12.53
N GLY A 71 -6.49 -3.12 -11.55
CA GLY A 71 -7.66 -2.23 -11.54
C GLY A 71 -7.38 -0.72 -11.43
N GLY A 72 -6.15 -0.32 -11.13
CA GLY A 72 -5.79 1.07 -10.82
C GLY A 72 -6.05 2.03 -11.98
N VAL A 73 -5.63 1.68 -13.20
CA VAL A 73 -5.87 2.52 -14.39
C VAL A 73 -7.37 2.74 -14.64
N ALA A 74 -8.20 1.70 -14.52
CA ALA A 74 -9.64 1.82 -14.74
C ALA A 74 -10.31 2.68 -13.66
N ALA A 75 -9.89 2.53 -12.40
CA ALA A 75 -10.34 3.37 -11.30
C ALA A 75 -9.98 4.84 -11.54
N ALA A 76 -8.72 5.13 -11.89
CA ALA A 76 -8.27 6.48 -12.19
C ALA A 76 -9.04 7.10 -13.38
N GLN A 77 -9.25 6.34 -14.46
CA GLN A 77 -10.03 6.80 -15.62
C GLN A 77 -11.50 7.07 -15.29
N ALA A 78 -12.08 6.31 -14.35
CA ALA A 78 -13.42 6.52 -13.86
C ALA A 78 -13.50 7.57 -12.72
N GLY A 79 -12.43 8.32 -12.46
CA GLY A 79 -12.40 9.36 -11.43
C GLY A 79 -12.46 8.83 -9.99
N VAL A 80 -12.27 7.52 -9.78
CA VAL A 80 -12.24 6.90 -8.46
C VAL A 80 -10.90 7.20 -7.78
N GLY A 81 -10.95 7.91 -6.65
CA GLY A 81 -9.76 8.28 -5.89
C GLY A 81 -8.96 7.07 -5.39
N PHE A 82 -7.67 7.27 -5.14
CA PHE A 82 -6.77 6.20 -4.69
C PHE A 82 -7.21 5.59 -3.34
N GLU A 83 -7.74 6.42 -2.44
CA GLU A 83 -8.31 6.02 -1.16
C GLU A 83 -9.52 5.09 -1.34
N GLN A 84 -10.45 5.44 -2.25
CA GLN A 84 -11.63 4.63 -2.54
C GLN A 84 -11.27 3.32 -3.24
N LEU A 85 -10.29 3.36 -4.17
CA LEU A 85 -9.76 2.15 -4.79
C LEU A 85 -9.20 1.19 -3.73
N ASN A 86 -8.33 1.69 -2.86
CA ASN A 86 -7.73 0.87 -1.81
C ASN A 86 -8.80 0.36 -0.83
N ALA A 87 -9.72 1.21 -0.36
CA ALA A 87 -10.84 0.80 0.48
C ALA A 87 -11.70 -0.31 -0.16
N ALA A 88 -12.01 -0.20 -1.46
CA ALA A 88 -12.75 -1.24 -2.18
C ALA A 88 -11.98 -2.56 -2.27
N ILE A 89 -10.66 -2.51 -2.45
CA ILE A 89 -9.79 -3.70 -2.39
C ILE A 89 -9.85 -4.34 -1.01
N GLN A 90 -9.78 -3.54 0.06
CA GLN A 90 -9.87 -4.05 1.43
C GLN A 90 -11.21 -4.74 1.71
N VAL A 91 -12.33 -4.17 1.22
CA VAL A 91 -13.67 -4.77 1.35
C VAL A 91 -13.78 -6.10 0.61
N LEU A 92 -13.20 -6.21 -0.59
CA LEU A 92 -13.17 -7.46 -1.34
C LEU A 92 -12.31 -8.52 -0.63
N ALA A 93 -11.17 -8.09 -0.08
CA ALA A 93 -10.25 -8.97 0.63
C ALA A 93 -10.84 -9.56 1.92
N GLU A 94 -11.73 -8.84 2.60
CA GLU A 94 -12.47 -9.36 3.77
C GLU A 94 -13.36 -10.57 3.41
N ARG A 95 -13.67 -10.74 2.13
CA ARG A 95 -14.39 -11.90 1.58
C ARG A 95 -13.48 -12.84 0.80
N GLU A 96 -12.18 -12.81 1.08
CA GLU A 96 -11.13 -13.62 0.46
C GLU A 96 -10.96 -13.41 -1.06
N ILE A 97 -11.55 -12.35 -1.63
CA ILE A 97 -11.23 -11.89 -2.99
C ILE A 97 -10.01 -10.97 -2.87
N LYS A 98 -8.81 -11.52 -3.05
CA LYS A 98 -7.52 -10.85 -2.80
C LYS A 98 -6.67 -10.72 -4.06
N GLY A 99 -5.60 -9.94 -3.94
CA GLY A 99 -4.57 -9.87 -4.99
C GLY A 99 -5.11 -9.41 -6.35
N GLY A 100 -4.54 -9.96 -7.41
CA GLY A 100 -4.92 -9.62 -8.79
C GLY A 100 -6.38 -9.94 -9.14
N GLU A 101 -7.03 -10.87 -8.44
CA GLU A 101 -8.45 -11.18 -8.62
C GLU A 101 -9.31 -10.00 -8.18
N ALA A 102 -9.06 -9.46 -6.98
CA ALA A 102 -9.75 -8.28 -6.46
C ALA A 102 -9.65 -7.10 -7.42
N GLY A 103 -8.44 -6.85 -7.94
CA GLY A 103 -8.19 -5.78 -8.92
C GLY A 103 -8.96 -5.95 -10.23
N THR A 104 -9.00 -7.18 -10.74
CA THR A 104 -9.74 -7.50 -11.98
C THR A 104 -11.23 -7.35 -11.79
N ALA A 105 -11.75 -7.88 -10.68
CA ALA A 105 -13.17 -7.80 -10.34
C ALA A 105 -13.60 -6.33 -10.16
N LEU A 106 -12.81 -5.54 -9.42
CA LEU A 106 -13.09 -4.13 -9.20
C LEU A 106 -13.05 -3.31 -10.49
N ARG A 107 -12.05 -3.56 -11.36
CA ARG A 107 -12.02 -2.98 -12.72
C ARG A 107 -13.32 -3.25 -13.45
N ASN A 108 -13.78 -4.50 -13.46
CA ASN A 108 -14.97 -4.89 -14.20
C ASN A 108 -16.24 -4.26 -13.61
N VAL A 109 -16.35 -4.17 -12.29
CA VAL A 109 -17.47 -3.47 -11.61
C VAL A 109 -17.50 -2.00 -12.03
N ILE A 110 -16.36 -1.31 -11.95
CA ILE A 110 -16.25 0.11 -12.32
C ILE A 110 -16.63 0.30 -13.79
N LEU A 111 -16.07 -0.50 -14.71
CA LEU A 111 -16.34 -0.36 -16.14
C LEU A 111 -17.80 -0.67 -16.51
N ASN A 112 -18.44 -1.63 -15.85
CA ASN A 112 -19.85 -1.94 -16.08
C ASN A 112 -20.77 -0.81 -15.62
N LEU A 113 -20.45 -0.19 -14.47
CA LEU A 113 -21.12 1.02 -14.00
C LEU A 113 -20.90 2.20 -14.96
N GLU A 114 -19.66 2.43 -15.39
CA GLU A 114 -19.30 3.49 -16.32
C GLU A 114 -19.96 3.34 -17.70
N LYS A 115 -20.12 2.11 -18.20
CA LYS A 115 -20.76 1.87 -19.50
C LYS A 115 -22.27 2.13 -19.48
N GLY A 116 -22.90 2.10 -18.31
CA GLY A 116 -24.34 2.31 -18.16
C GLY A 116 -24.82 3.66 -18.71
N THR A 117 -26.09 3.73 -19.11
CA THR A 117 -26.72 4.99 -19.55
C THR A 117 -27.18 5.86 -18.38
N ASP A 118 -27.34 5.28 -17.19
CA ASP A 118 -27.76 5.98 -15.98
C ASP A 118 -26.57 6.73 -15.36
N LYS A 119 -26.58 8.06 -15.47
CA LYS A 119 -25.52 8.92 -14.91
C LYS A 119 -25.39 8.81 -13.39
N SER A 120 -26.46 8.45 -12.68
CA SER A 120 -26.45 8.30 -11.22
C SER A 120 -25.68 7.05 -10.74
N LEU A 121 -25.33 6.16 -11.67
CA LEU A 121 -24.54 4.96 -11.42
C LEU A 121 -23.09 5.08 -11.88
N LYS A 122 -22.68 6.18 -12.52
CA LYS A 122 -21.31 6.34 -13.06
C LYS A 122 -20.35 6.86 -11.98
N PRO A 123 -19.35 6.08 -11.53
CA PRO A 123 -18.29 6.57 -10.66
C PRO A 123 -17.66 7.91 -11.10
N SER A 124 -17.51 8.15 -12.41
CA SER A 124 -16.93 9.38 -12.99
C SER A 124 -17.79 10.62 -12.77
N VAL A 125 -19.08 10.44 -12.46
CA VAL A 125 -20.03 11.52 -12.23
C VAL A 125 -20.29 11.72 -10.74
N VAL A 126 -20.48 10.62 -10.00
CA VAL A 126 -20.94 10.68 -8.60
C VAL A 126 -19.94 10.11 -7.58
N GLY A 127 -18.85 9.50 -8.03
CA GLY A 127 -17.93 8.73 -7.20
C GLY A 127 -18.41 7.29 -6.94
N LEU A 128 -17.48 6.39 -6.62
CA LEU A 128 -17.80 4.97 -6.44
C LEU A 128 -18.78 4.71 -5.29
N SER A 129 -18.57 5.32 -4.12
CA SER A 129 -19.45 5.19 -2.95
C SER A 129 -20.91 5.56 -3.25
N GLN A 130 -21.11 6.70 -3.94
CA GLN A 130 -22.46 7.15 -4.28
C GLN A 130 -23.08 6.27 -5.37
N ALA A 131 -22.30 5.84 -6.37
CA ALA A 131 -22.77 4.92 -7.40
C ALA A 131 -23.29 3.60 -6.78
N LEU A 132 -22.53 3.03 -5.82
CA LEU A 132 -22.92 1.82 -5.10
C LEU A 132 -24.15 2.03 -4.20
N THR A 133 -24.26 3.20 -3.56
CA THR A 133 -25.44 3.57 -2.77
C THR A 133 -26.69 3.67 -3.63
N THR A 134 -26.60 4.36 -4.76
CA THR A 134 -27.69 4.47 -5.74
C THR A 134 -28.07 3.09 -6.29
N LEU A 135 -27.07 2.24 -6.60
CA LEU A 135 -27.29 0.88 -7.06
C LEU A 135 -28.05 0.03 -6.03
N SER A 136 -27.68 0.14 -4.75
CA SER A 136 -28.40 -0.54 -3.66
C SER A 136 -29.88 -0.14 -3.62
N GLY A 137 -30.17 1.16 -3.77
CA GLY A 137 -31.55 1.67 -3.74
C GLY A 137 -32.42 1.22 -4.92
N LYS A 138 -31.82 0.76 -6.02
CA LYS A 138 -32.54 0.25 -7.19
C LYS A 138 -33.13 -1.15 -6.99
N ASN A 139 -32.74 -1.88 -5.94
CA ASN A 139 -33.26 -3.21 -5.62
C ASN A 139 -33.30 -4.15 -6.84
N LEU A 140 -32.18 -4.24 -7.57
CA LEU A 140 -32.10 -5.04 -8.80
C LEU A 140 -32.41 -6.52 -8.51
N SER A 141 -33.20 -7.16 -9.38
CA SER A 141 -33.32 -8.61 -9.38
C SER A 141 -32.02 -9.28 -9.81
N THR A 142 -31.84 -10.57 -9.49
CA THR A 142 -30.67 -11.34 -9.93
C THR A 142 -30.46 -11.26 -11.45
N ALA A 143 -31.54 -11.35 -12.23
CA ALA A 143 -31.47 -11.24 -13.69
C ALA A 143 -30.97 -9.86 -14.16
N GLN A 144 -31.41 -8.78 -13.49
CA GLN A 144 -30.94 -7.43 -13.79
C GLN A 144 -29.48 -7.24 -13.39
N ALA A 145 -29.08 -7.77 -12.23
CA ALA A 145 -27.70 -7.71 -11.77
C ALA A 145 -26.74 -8.49 -12.67
N VAL A 146 -27.13 -9.69 -13.12
CA VAL A 146 -26.37 -10.46 -14.13
C VAL A 146 -26.25 -9.70 -15.44
N LYS A 147 -27.33 -9.05 -15.90
CA LYS A 147 -27.29 -8.23 -17.12
C LYS A 147 -26.32 -7.05 -16.98
N LEU A 148 -26.20 -6.47 -15.79
CA LEU A 148 -25.34 -5.33 -15.53
C LEU A 148 -23.86 -5.72 -15.37
N PHE A 149 -23.57 -6.76 -14.58
CA PHE A 149 -22.20 -7.10 -14.19
C PHE A 149 -21.61 -8.32 -14.90
N GLY A 150 -22.47 -9.15 -15.50
CA GLY A 150 -22.10 -10.51 -15.89
C GLY A 150 -21.99 -11.44 -14.68
N VAL A 151 -22.03 -12.75 -14.93
CA VAL A 151 -22.02 -13.77 -13.87
C VAL A 151 -20.72 -13.72 -13.06
N GLU A 152 -19.59 -13.50 -13.72
CA GLU A 152 -18.25 -13.50 -13.11
C GLU A 152 -18.04 -12.34 -12.13
N ASN A 153 -18.61 -11.16 -12.40
CA ASN A 153 -18.39 -9.97 -11.57
C ASN A 153 -19.54 -9.71 -10.59
N LEU A 154 -20.62 -10.49 -10.66
CA LEU A 154 -21.80 -10.33 -9.81
C LEU A 154 -21.44 -10.44 -8.32
N ASN A 155 -20.54 -11.36 -7.97
CA ASN A 155 -20.11 -11.57 -6.59
C ASN A 155 -19.40 -10.34 -6.05
N ALA A 156 -18.40 -9.81 -6.76
CA ALA A 156 -17.68 -8.61 -6.33
C ALA A 156 -18.59 -7.38 -6.26
N ALA A 157 -19.47 -7.18 -7.26
CA ALA A 157 -20.45 -6.10 -7.24
C ALA A 157 -21.37 -6.21 -6.00
N SER A 158 -21.86 -7.41 -5.71
CA SER A 158 -22.75 -7.66 -4.57
C SER A 158 -22.04 -7.42 -3.24
N ILE A 159 -20.79 -7.87 -3.10
CA ILE A 159 -19.97 -7.63 -1.90
C ILE A 159 -19.79 -6.13 -1.68
N LEU A 160 -19.42 -5.37 -2.71
CA LEU A 160 -19.22 -3.92 -2.60
C LEU A 160 -20.53 -3.18 -2.23
N VAL A 161 -21.66 -3.55 -2.84
CA VAL A 161 -22.97 -2.94 -2.53
C VAL A 161 -23.43 -3.25 -1.10
N GLN A 162 -23.24 -4.49 -0.65
CA GLN A 162 -23.63 -4.93 0.69
C GLN A 162 -22.74 -4.32 1.78
N ASN A 163 -21.47 -4.07 1.47
CA ASN A 163 -20.48 -3.54 2.42
C ASN A 163 -20.15 -2.06 2.18
N ARG A 164 -21.05 -1.30 1.55
CA ARG A 164 -20.86 0.13 1.22
C ARG A 164 -20.46 0.98 2.43
N SER A 165 -21.07 0.75 3.59
CA SER A 165 -20.74 1.49 4.82
C SER A 165 -19.31 1.24 5.27
N LYS A 166 -18.80 0.01 5.09
CA LYS A 166 -17.41 -0.33 5.39
C LYS A 166 -16.45 0.30 4.40
N LEU A 167 -16.82 0.34 3.11
CA LEU A 167 -16.05 1.06 2.10
C LEU A 167 -15.91 2.54 2.47
N ASP A 168 -16.98 3.19 2.91
CA ASP A 168 -16.97 4.60 3.30
C ASP A 168 -16.12 4.83 4.57
N GLU A 169 -16.27 3.97 5.58
CA GLU A 169 -15.47 3.99 6.81
C GLU A 169 -13.97 3.84 6.52
N LEU A 170 -13.61 2.88 5.67
CA LEU A 170 -12.22 2.66 5.25
C LEU A 170 -11.72 3.84 4.43
N THR A 171 -12.51 4.35 3.48
CA THR A 171 -12.13 5.53 2.69
C THR A 171 -11.81 6.71 3.61
N ALA A 172 -12.64 6.95 4.63
CA ALA A 172 -12.38 7.99 5.63
C ALA A 172 -11.09 7.73 6.42
N SER A 173 -10.85 6.48 6.84
CA SER A 173 -9.64 6.07 7.57
C SER A 173 -8.35 6.16 6.74
N LEU A 174 -8.46 6.06 5.42
CA LEU A 174 -7.36 6.16 4.47
C LEU A 174 -7.09 7.61 4.04
N THR A 175 -8.06 8.50 4.16
CA THR A 175 -7.95 9.89 3.71
C THR A 175 -7.23 10.76 4.73
N GLY A 176 -6.21 11.51 4.30
CA GLY A 176 -5.50 12.47 5.16
C GLY A 176 -4.70 11.83 6.31
N THR A 177 -4.50 10.53 6.27
CA THR A 177 -3.82 9.77 7.32
C THR A 177 -2.30 9.96 7.32
N LYS A 178 -1.67 9.69 8.47
CA LYS A 178 -0.21 9.60 8.67
C LYS A 178 0.26 8.19 9.05
N THR A 179 -0.58 7.18 8.79
CA THR A 179 -0.36 5.80 9.25
C THR A 179 1.04 5.26 8.90
N ALA A 180 1.59 5.56 7.72
CA ALA A 180 2.90 5.02 7.34
C ALA A 180 4.00 5.51 8.29
N HIS A 181 4.02 6.81 8.60
CA HIS A 181 5.00 7.39 9.53
C HIS A 181 4.80 6.88 10.96
N GLU A 182 3.55 6.78 11.41
CA GLU A 182 3.21 6.26 12.74
C GLU A 182 3.68 4.81 12.91
N GLN A 183 3.36 3.95 11.94
CA GLN A 183 3.73 2.53 11.98
C GLN A 183 5.23 2.32 11.82
N ALA A 184 5.90 3.09 10.94
CA ALA A 184 7.34 3.06 10.80
C ALA A 184 8.03 3.44 12.12
N SER A 185 7.57 4.51 12.77
CA SER A 185 8.10 4.95 14.06
C SER A 185 7.92 3.87 15.15
N ILE A 186 6.76 3.21 15.21
CA ILE A 186 6.52 2.11 16.18
C ILE A 186 7.42 0.91 15.91
N ARG A 187 7.63 0.55 14.64
CA ARG A 187 8.45 -0.62 14.25
C ARG A 187 9.95 -0.38 14.35
N VAL A 188 10.42 0.85 14.21
CA VAL A 188 11.84 1.21 14.36
C VAL A 188 12.18 1.52 15.81
N ASN A 189 11.25 2.06 16.60
CA ASN A 189 11.48 2.42 18.01
C ASN A 189 11.31 1.21 18.94
N ASN A 190 12.07 0.13 18.69
CA ASN A 190 12.19 -1.05 19.54
C ASN A 190 13.54 -1.74 19.33
N LEU A 191 13.92 -2.63 20.25
CA LEU A 191 15.21 -3.33 20.24
C LEU A 191 15.52 -4.06 18.92
N ASN A 192 14.49 -4.59 18.23
CA ASN A 192 14.68 -5.23 16.94
C ASN A 192 14.93 -4.21 15.81
N GLY A 193 14.29 -3.04 15.89
CA GLY A 193 14.59 -1.89 15.03
C GLY A 193 16.02 -1.37 15.23
N ASP A 194 16.50 -1.32 16.47
CA ASP A 194 17.89 -0.94 16.79
C ASP A 194 18.91 -1.94 16.20
N LEU A 195 18.64 -3.25 16.31
CA LEU A 195 19.48 -4.30 15.74
C LEU A 195 19.49 -4.29 14.20
N LEU A 196 18.34 -4.06 13.57
CA LEU A 196 18.26 -3.89 12.11
C LEU A 196 18.97 -2.62 11.66
N GLY A 197 18.83 -1.52 12.39
CA GLY A 197 19.55 -0.26 12.13
C GLY A 197 21.06 -0.44 12.20
N LEU A 198 21.56 -1.18 13.20
CA LEU A 198 22.97 -1.55 13.31
C LEU A 198 23.45 -2.40 12.12
N SER A 199 22.66 -3.40 11.72
CA SER A 199 22.97 -4.26 10.58
C SER A 199 23.03 -3.48 9.26
N SER A 200 22.04 -2.63 8.98
CA SER A 200 22.02 -1.80 7.76
C SER A 200 23.15 -0.76 7.75
N ALA A 201 23.50 -0.17 8.91
CA ALA A 201 24.65 0.73 9.02
C ALA A 201 25.97 -0.01 8.72
N PHE A 202 26.08 -1.27 9.16
CA PHE A 202 27.23 -2.13 8.88
C PHE A 202 27.31 -2.53 7.39
N GLU A 203 26.19 -2.88 6.75
CA GLU A 203 26.13 -3.13 5.29
C GLU A 203 26.55 -1.89 4.49
N GLY A 204 26.06 -0.70 4.85
CA GLY A 204 26.47 0.56 4.22
C GLY A 204 27.94 0.87 4.41
N MET A 205 28.51 0.54 5.58
CA MET A 205 29.94 0.65 5.86
C MET A 205 30.75 -0.30 4.95
N VAL A 206 30.35 -1.58 4.84
CA VAL A 206 31.00 -2.58 3.98
C VAL A 206 30.98 -2.15 2.51
N ILE A 207 29.86 -1.60 2.01
CA ILE A 207 29.76 -1.09 0.63
C ILE A 207 30.74 0.06 0.41
N LYS A 208 30.80 1.03 1.34
CA LYS A 208 31.68 2.20 1.23
C LYS A 208 33.16 1.84 1.33
N ILE A 209 33.49 0.81 2.11
CA ILE A 209 34.85 0.24 2.24
C ILE A 209 35.23 -0.55 0.98
N GLY A 210 34.31 -1.36 0.44
CA GLY A 210 34.54 -2.09 -0.81
C GLY A 210 34.74 -1.18 -2.02
N GLN A 211 34.22 0.05 -1.96
CA GLN A 211 34.43 1.10 -2.97
C GLN A 211 35.68 1.97 -2.71
N SER A 212 36.31 1.88 -1.52
CA SER A 212 37.49 2.65 -1.15
C SER A 212 38.73 1.75 -1.14
N SER A 213 39.39 1.66 -2.30
CA SER A 213 40.64 0.92 -2.46
C SER A 213 41.78 1.64 -1.72
N ASN A 214 42.13 1.12 -0.54
CA ASN A 214 43.31 1.43 0.30
C ASN A 214 43.35 2.80 1.00
N GLY A 215 42.97 2.82 2.29
CA GLY A 215 43.12 3.98 3.18
C GLY A 215 42.83 3.66 4.67
N PRO A 216 42.96 4.64 5.60
CA PRO A 216 43.00 4.54 7.08
C PRO A 216 41.83 3.84 7.81
N LEU A 217 40.92 3.21 7.07
CA LEU A 217 39.71 2.52 7.53
C LEU A 217 39.98 1.20 8.26
N ARG A 218 41.12 0.54 7.99
CA ARG A 218 41.52 -0.68 8.73
C ARG A 218 41.68 -0.41 10.23
N SER A 219 42.23 0.74 10.59
CA SER A 219 42.41 1.18 11.97
C SER A 219 41.06 1.42 12.67
N GLY A 220 40.10 2.00 11.95
CA GLY A 220 38.75 2.25 12.49
C GLY A 220 37.93 0.97 12.71
N ILE A 221 38.06 -0.02 11.81
CA ILE A 221 37.44 -1.34 11.99
C ILE A 221 38.04 -2.03 13.23
N GLN A 222 39.35 -1.97 13.43
CA GLN A 222 39.99 -2.60 14.59
C GLN A 222 39.49 -2.00 15.91
N VAL A 223 39.34 -0.67 16.00
CA VAL A 223 38.77 0.00 17.19
C VAL A 223 37.31 -0.41 17.44
N ALA A 224 36.50 -0.53 16.38
CA ALA A 224 35.11 -0.97 16.52
C ALA A 224 35.02 -2.45 16.95
N THR A 225 35.89 -3.31 16.41
CA THR A 225 35.98 -4.73 16.81
C THR A 225 36.44 -4.87 18.26
N GLU A 226 37.41 -4.06 18.70
CA GLU A 226 37.87 -4.03 20.10
C GLU A 226 36.77 -3.55 21.06
N ALA A 227 36.01 -2.52 20.69
CA ALA A 227 34.87 -2.05 21.49
C ALA A 227 33.76 -3.11 21.59
N LEU A 228 33.46 -3.82 20.50
CA LEU A 228 32.47 -4.90 20.48
C LEU A 228 32.92 -6.11 21.32
N ASN A 229 34.20 -6.49 21.23
CA ASN A 229 34.76 -7.57 22.04
C ASN A 229 34.77 -7.20 23.53
N SER A 230 35.13 -5.97 23.89
CA SER A 230 35.09 -5.50 25.27
C SER A 230 33.66 -5.47 25.85
N LEU A 231 32.66 -5.13 25.04
CA LEU A 231 31.25 -5.20 25.44
C LEU A 231 30.78 -6.65 25.62
N ALA A 232 31.19 -7.56 24.73
CA ALA A 232 30.88 -8.99 24.83
C ALA A 232 31.55 -9.65 26.05
N ASP A 233 32.80 -9.29 26.34
CA ASP A 233 33.55 -9.77 27.50
C ASP A 233 32.95 -9.27 28.81
N ASN A 234 32.46 -8.02 28.84
CA ASN A 234 31.71 -7.47 29.98
C ASN A 234 30.34 -8.15 30.18
N PHE A 235 29.68 -8.58 29.11
CA PHE A 235 28.43 -9.35 29.21
C PHE A 235 28.66 -10.77 29.75
N ASN A 236 29.77 -11.40 29.37
CA ASN A 236 30.17 -12.73 29.84
C ASN A 236 30.76 -12.73 31.27
N THR A 237 31.15 -11.57 31.81
CA THR A 237 31.63 -11.44 33.19
C THR A 237 30.56 -10.97 34.16
N VAL A 238 29.40 -10.50 33.66
CA VAL A 238 28.25 -10.03 34.47
C VAL A 238 27.06 -11.00 34.42
N SER A 239 27.08 -12.03 33.56
CA SER A 239 26.19 -13.22 33.61
C SER A 239 26.80 -14.35 34.43
#